data_AF-A0A1B6KC52-F1
#
_entry.id   AF-A0A1B6KC52-F1
#
_cell.length_a   1.000
_cell.length_b   1.000
_cell.length_c   1.000
_cell.angle_alpha   90.00
_cell.angle_beta   90.00
_cell.angle_gamma   90.00
#
_symmetry.space_group_name_H-M   'P 1'
#
loop_
_entity.id
_entity.type
_entity.pdbx_description
1 polymer ?
#
loop_
_entity_poly.entity_id
_entity_poly.type
_entity_poly.pdbx_seq_one_letter_code
_entity_poly.pdbx_strand_id
1 'polypeptide(L)'
;LNELRFYNSTKHIDIQNTHHVKLNLVQGVPGCGKTTFLLNNYEENDLILFPTRDAAVDFRRRFKDKHSHYSQAKCNDTFRTVHSFLINSTQHLKRGNTYKRLFIDEALMLHAGEVLFAATQSGANEVILIGDINQIPFINRTMNIETKYHNITEIATIEKTLNTTYRCTKSTTAILSKHYKQGMKTTNNVENELEIQHFSDLESLKLNPGQNKYKFLVFKQSEKRELNKLGLKASTIH
;
A
#
# COMPACT_ATOMS: atom_id res chain seq x y z
N LEU A 1 -18.70 14.63 -7.03
CA LEU A 1 -18.72 13.87 -8.32
C LEU A 1 -18.16 12.44 -8.16
N ASN A 2 -16.94 12.25 -7.62
CA ASN A 2 -16.36 10.91 -7.47
C ASN A 2 -17.07 10.04 -6.41
N GLU A 3 -17.47 10.60 -5.28
CA GLU A 3 -18.19 9.85 -4.22
C GLU A 3 -19.56 9.37 -4.68
N LEU A 4 -20.33 10.21 -5.38
CA LEU A 4 -21.62 9.82 -5.96
C LEU A 4 -21.46 8.71 -7.01
N ARG A 5 -20.39 8.77 -7.82
CA ARG A 5 -20.06 7.69 -8.76
C ARG A 5 -19.71 6.40 -8.03
N PHE A 6 -18.91 6.49 -6.97
CA PHE A 6 -18.55 5.35 -6.14
C PHE A 6 -19.80 4.70 -5.54
N TYR A 7 -20.63 5.48 -4.84
CA TYR A 7 -21.91 5.03 -4.28
C TYR A 7 -22.80 4.37 -5.35
N ASN A 8 -23.00 5.02 -6.50
CA ASN A 8 -23.83 4.44 -7.56
C ASN A 8 -23.26 3.14 -8.15
N SER A 9 -21.94 2.97 -8.11
CA SER A 9 -21.27 1.76 -8.60
C SER A 9 -21.30 0.62 -7.59
N THR A 10 -21.36 0.92 -6.29
CA THR A 10 -21.29 -0.09 -5.22
C THR A 10 -22.61 -0.38 -4.53
N LYS A 11 -23.64 0.47 -4.66
CA LYS A 11 -24.93 0.34 -3.93
C LYS A 11 -25.70 -0.97 -4.18
N HIS A 12 -25.37 -1.71 -5.24
CA HIS A 12 -26.00 -2.98 -5.58
C HIS A 12 -25.08 -4.19 -5.37
N ILE A 13 -23.86 -3.99 -4.85
CA ILE A 13 -22.97 -5.09 -4.52
C ILE A 13 -23.52 -5.76 -3.26
N ASP A 14 -24.03 -6.99 -3.44
CA ASP A 14 -24.53 -7.80 -2.34
C ASP A 14 -23.37 -8.50 -1.63
N ILE A 15 -23.00 -7.98 -0.46
CA ILE A 15 -21.92 -8.54 0.37
C ILE A 15 -22.39 -9.72 1.24
N GLN A 16 -23.67 -10.10 1.22
CA GLN A 16 -24.16 -11.26 1.97
C GLN A 16 -23.63 -12.57 1.39
N ASN A 17 -23.18 -12.59 0.13
CA ASN A 17 -22.55 -13.79 -0.44
C ASN A 17 -21.03 -13.83 -0.23
N THR A 18 -20.45 -12.82 0.44
CA THR A 18 -18.99 -12.70 0.64
C THR A 18 -18.47 -13.54 1.81
N HIS A 19 -19.35 -14.19 2.58
CA HIS A 19 -18.98 -14.96 3.78
C HIS A 19 -18.00 -16.12 3.49
N HIS A 20 -17.92 -16.58 2.24
CA HIS A 20 -17.00 -17.63 1.82
C HIS A 20 -15.61 -17.12 1.44
N VAL A 21 -15.41 -15.81 1.36
CA VAL A 21 -14.13 -15.24 0.93
C VAL A 21 -13.13 -15.25 2.08
N LYS A 22 -12.10 -16.09 1.96
CA LYS A 22 -10.98 -16.11 2.89
C LYS A 22 -10.07 -14.89 2.64
N LEU A 23 -9.90 -14.05 3.65
CA LEU A 23 -8.99 -12.90 3.64
C LEU A 23 -7.65 -13.29 4.27
N ASN A 24 -6.64 -13.53 3.44
CA ASN A 24 -5.31 -13.93 3.86
C ASN A 24 -4.36 -12.73 3.88
N LEU A 25 -3.83 -12.37 5.06
CA LEU A 25 -2.86 -11.29 5.21
C LEU A 25 -1.42 -11.82 5.13
N VAL A 26 -0.67 -11.29 4.17
CA VAL A 26 0.78 -11.38 4.08
C VAL A 26 1.37 -10.17 4.81
N GLN A 27 1.76 -10.38 6.07
CA GLN A 27 2.37 -9.37 6.92
C GLN A 27 3.85 -9.20 6.55
N GLY A 28 4.24 -8.03 6.07
CA GLY A 28 5.62 -7.77 5.63
C GLY A 28 6.23 -6.53 6.28
N VAL A 29 7.42 -6.68 6.85
CA VAL A 29 8.19 -5.55 7.41
C VAL A 29 8.60 -4.53 6.33
N PRO A 30 8.99 -3.30 6.67
CA PRO A 30 9.38 -2.29 5.70
C PRO A 30 10.56 -2.77 4.85
N GLY A 31 10.43 -2.65 3.54
CA GLY A 31 11.48 -3.08 2.61
C GLY A 31 11.66 -4.60 2.47
N CYS A 32 10.71 -5.43 2.92
CA CYS A 32 10.76 -6.89 2.74
C CYS A 32 10.46 -7.37 1.31
N GLY A 33 10.24 -6.44 0.38
CA GLY A 33 9.97 -6.77 -1.02
C GLY A 33 8.52 -7.20 -1.31
N LYS A 34 7.52 -6.68 -0.59
CA LYS A 34 6.08 -6.92 -0.82
C LYS A 34 5.67 -6.81 -2.30
N THR A 35 6.04 -5.71 -2.96
CA THR A 35 5.79 -5.50 -4.39
C THR A 35 6.55 -6.50 -5.27
N THR A 36 7.76 -6.90 -4.87
CA THR A 36 8.54 -7.93 -5.59
C THR A 36 7.91 -9.32 -5.42
N PHE A 37 7.35 -9.61 -4.24
CA PHE A 37 6.55 -10.81 -3.99
C PHE A 37 5.36 -10.85 -4.95
N LEU A 38 4.60 -9.76 -5.10
CA LEU A 38 3.52 -9.67 -6.09
C LEU A 38 3.99 -9.93 -7.53
N LEU A 39 5.05 -9.26 -7.98
CA LEU A 39 5.60 -9.44 -9.33
C LEU A 39 5.98 -10.89 -9.62
N ASN A 40 6.45 -11.63 -8.61
CA ASN A 40 6.91 -13.00 -8.77
C ASN A 40 5.81 -14.05 -8.61
N ASN A 41 4.66 -13.69 -8.02
CA ASN A 41 3.55 -14.63 -7.75
C ASN A 41 2.32 -14.39 -8.64
N TYR A 42 2.34 -13.34 -9.46
CA TYR A 42 1.29 -13.05 -10.42
C TYR A 42 1.13 -14.16 -11.47
N GLU A 43 -0.10 -14.60 -11.68
CA GLU A 43 -0.54 -15.53 -12.71
C GLU A 43 -1.61 -14.87 -13.59
N GLU A 44 -1.82 -15.41 -14.79
CA GLU A 44 -2.97 -15.01 -15.60
C GLU A 44 -4.29 -15.33 -14.86
N ASN A 45 -5.28 -14.44 -14.97
CA ASN A 45 -6.54 -14.42 -14.20
C ASN A 45 -6.41 -14.01 -12.72
N ASP A 46 -5.30 -13.41 -12.32
CA ASP A 46 -5.25 -12.63 -11.08
C ASP A 46 -5.68 -11.17 -11.31
N LEU A 47 -6.14 -10.53 -10.25
CA LEU A 47 -6.37 -9.08 -10.16
C LEU A 47 -5.45 -8.50 -9.09
N ILE A 48 -4.76 -7.38 -9.37
CA ILE A 48 -3.94 -6.69 -8.36
C ILE A 48 -4.44 -5.25 -8.20
N LEU A 49 -4.84 -4.91 -6.98
CA LEU A 49 -5.38 -3.61 -6.63
C LEU A 49 -4.46 -2.85 -5.68
N PHE A 50 -4.53 -1.52 -5.78
CA PHE A 50 -3.71 -0.59 -5.00
C PHE A 50 -4.59 0.52 -4.38
N PRO A 51 -4.25 1.03 -3.18
CA PRO A 51 -4.91 2.19 -2.60
C PRO A 51 -4.66 3.48 -3.40
N THR A 52 -3.45 3.63 -3.95
CA THR A 52 -3.02 4.87 -4.62
C THR A 52 -2.70 4.65 -6.08
N ARG A 53 -2.89 5.71 -6.88
CA ARG A 53 -2.55 5.72 -8.31
C ARG A 53 -1.04 5.53 -8.51
N ASP A 54 -0.22 6.18 -7.68
CA ASP A 54 1.24 6.14 -7.80
C ASP A 54 1.77 4.72 -7.59
N ALA A 55 1.24 3.98 -6.60
CA ALA A 55 1.58 2.57 -6.40
C ALA A 55 1.21 1.71 -7.62
N ALA A 56 0.01 1.90 -8.18
CA ALA A 56 -0.41 1.17 -9.38
C ALA A 56 0.45 1.51 -10.61
N VAL A 57 0.85 2.78 -10.78
CA VAL A 57 1.74 3.21 -11.88
C VAL A 57 3.13 2.59 -11.72
N ASP A 58 3.71 2.64 -10.52
CA ASP A 58 5.01 2.04 -10.23
C ASP A 58 5.01 0.54 -10.49
N PHE A 59 3.97 -0.17 -10.02
CA PHE A 59 3.82 -1.59 -10.25
C PHE A 59 3.74 -1.92 -11.74
N ARG A 60 2.89 -1.22 -12.51
CA ARG A 60 2.76 -1.45 -13.96
C ARG A 60 4.07 -1.25 -14.70
N ARG A 61 4.84 -0.22 -14.35
CA ARG A 61 6.17 0.02 -14.91
C ARG A 61 7.08 -1.18 -14.65
N ARG A 62 7.26 -1.55 -13.38
CA ARG A 62 8.13 -2.68 -12.98
C ARG A 62 7.68 -4.02 -13.59
N PHE A 63 6.38 -4.22 -13.73
CA PHE A 63 5.82 -5.39 -14.39
C PHE A 63 6.17 -5.40 -15.88
N LYS A 64 5.98 -4.27 -16.58
CA LYS A 64 6.32 -4.13 -18.00
C LYS A 64 7.82 -4.29 -18.28
N ASP A 65 8.67 -3.85 -17.36
CA ASP A 65 10.12 -4.05 -17.47
C ASP A 65 10.49 -5.54 -17.49
N LYS A 66 9.73 -6.39 -16.76
CA LYS A 66 9.89 -7.85 -16.75
C LYS A 66 9.10 -8.58 -17.85
N HIS A 67 7.96 -8.02 -18.26
CA HIS A 67 6.99 -8.62 -19.18
C HIS A 67 6.67 -7.66 -20.33
N SER A 68 7.69 -7.37 -21.15
CA SER A 68 7.60 -6.37 -22.22
C SER A 68 6.50 -6.66 -23.24
N HIS A 69 6.18 -7.94 -23.47
CA HIS A 69 5.12 -8.41 -24.38
C HIS A 69 3.69 -8.16 -23.86
N TYR A 70 3.50 -7.90 -22.56
CA TYR A 70 2.17 -7.71 -21.99
C TYR A 70 1.58 -6.36 -22.43
N SER A 71 0.37 -6.33 -22.99
CA SER A 71 -0.18 -5.09 -23.56
C SER A 71 -0.49 -4.05 -22.47
N GLN A 72 -0.30 -2.76 -22.79
CA GLN A 72 -0.57 -1.68 -21.83
C GLN A 72 -2.04 -1.65 -21.39
N ALA A 73 -2.97 -1.94 -22.32
CA ALA A 73 -4.39 -2.03 -22.02
C ALA A 73 -4.68 -3.14 -21.01
N LYS A 74 -4.09 -4.33 -21.18
CA LYS A 74 -4.24 -5.44 -20.23
C LYS A 74 -3.59 -5.09 -18.88
N CYS A 75 -2.41 -4.47 -18.86
CA CYS A 75 -1.81 -3.95 -17.61
C CYS A 75 -2.72 -2.97 -16.86
N ASN A 76 -3.34 -2.02 -17.57
CA ASN A 76 -4.21 -1.02 -16.95
C ASN A 76 -5.52 -1.63 -16.43
N ASP A 77 -6.02 -2.69 -17.08
CA ASP A 77 -7.24 -3.38 -16.66
C ASP A 77 -6.99 -4.33 -15.48
N THR A 78 -5.83 -4.99 -15.43
CA THR A 78 -5.44 -5.95 -14.39
C THR A 78 -4.79 -5.31 -13.16
N PHE A 79 -4.02 -4.23 -13.32
CA PHE A 79 -3.27 -3.59 -12.24
C PHE A 79 -3.77 -2.16 -12.06
N ARG A 80 -4.62 -1.91 -11.05
CA ARG A 80 -5.33 -0.63 -10.92
C ARG A 80 -5.65 -0.27 -9.48
N THR A 81 -6.21 0.92 -9.27
CA THR A 81 -6.63 1.29 -7.92
C THR A 81 -7.93 0.60 -7.54
N VAL A 82 -8.14 0.35 -6.23
CA VAL A 82 -9.39 -0.22 -5.70
C VAL A 82 -10.60 0.59 -6.18
N HIS A 83 -10.55 1.92 -6.08
CA HIS A 83 -11.64 2.79 -6.55
C HIS A 83 -11.86 2.69 -8.07
N SER A 84 -10.79 2.62 -8.86
CA SER A 84 -10.92 2.50 -10.32
C SER A 84 -11.61 1.19 -10.70
N PHE A 85 -11.29 0.10 -9.99
CA PHE A 85 -11.91 -1.20 -10.15
C PHE A 85 -13.40 -1.16 -9.78
N LEU A 86 -13.72 -0.68 -8.57
CA LEU A 86 -15.10 -0.63 -8.08
C LEU A 86 -16.01 0.24 -8.97
N ILE A 87 -15.50 1.36 -9.48
CA ILE A 87 -16.29 2.29 -10.31
C ILE A 87 -16.48 1.79 -11.75
N ASN A 88 -15.44 1.22 -12.38
CA ASN A 88 -15.46 1.00 -13.84
C ASN A 88 -15.58 -0.47 -14.23
N SER A 89 -15.44 -1.39 -13.27
CA SER A 89 -15.20 -2.81 -13.48
C SER A 89 -14.02 -3.06 -14.44
N THR A 90 -13.69 -4.34 -14.68
CA THR A 90 -12.69 -4.72 -15.68
C THR A 90 -13.36 -5.25 -16.94
N GLN A 91 -12.63 -5.26 -18.06
CA GLN A 91 -13.13 -5.90 -19.28
C GLN A 91 -13.31 -7.41 -19.07
N HIS A 92 -12.48 -8.01 -18.20
CA HIS A 92 -12.62 -9.41 -17.78
C HIS A 92 -13.99 -9.70 -17.18
N LEU A 93 -14.41 -8.92 -16.18
CA LEU A 93 -15.73 -9.08 -15.54
C LEU A 93 -16.88 -8.77 -16.50
N LYS A 94 -16.73 -7.76 -17.37
CA LYS A 94 -17.75 -7.40 -18.38
C LYS A 94 -18.04 -8.52 -19.38
N ARG A 95 -17.11 -9.46 -19.54
CA ARG A 95 -17.28 -10.66 -20.38
C ARG A 95 -17.92 -11.83 -19.62
N GLY A 96 -18.32 -11.65 -18.36
CA GLY A 96 -18.91 -12.68 -17.51
C GLY A 96 -17.90 -13.60 -16.82
N ASN A 97 -16.61 -13.28 -16.87
CA ASN A 97 -15.57 -14.06 -16.20
C ASN A 97 -15.44 -13.66 -14.72
N THR A 98 -14.77 -14.50 -13.93
CA THR A 98 -14.33 -14.22 -12.56
C THR A 98 -12.81 -14.27 -12.46
N TYR A 99 -12.25 -13.65 -11.42
CA TYR A 99 -10.84 -13.79 -11.10
C TYR A 99 -10.58 -15.04 -10.28
N LYS A 100 -9.37 -15.60 -10.37
CA LYS A 100 -8.95 -16.73 -9.50
C LYS A 100 -8.56 -16.20 -8.13
N ARG A 101 -7.68 -15.19 -8.12
CA ARG A 101 -7.16 -14.53 -6.91
C ARG A 101 -7.24 -13.02 -7.05
N LEU A 102 -7.50 -12.36 -5.92
CA LEU A 102 -7.40 -10.92 -5.77
C LEU A 102 -6.26 -10.59 -4.82
N PHE A 103 -5.31 -9.80 -5.30
CA PHE A 103 -4.26 -9.21 -4.47
C PHE A 103 -4.56 -7.74 -4.20
N ILE A 104 -4.32 -7.29 -2.97
CA ILE A 104 -4.39 -5.87 -2.60
C ILE A 104 -3.09 -5.48 -1.91
N ASP A 105 -2.26 -4.65 -2.56
CA ASP A 105 -1.02 -4.13 -1.96
C ASP A 105 -1.32 -2.96 -1.01
N GLU A 106 -0.55 -2.82 0.05
CA GLU A 106 -0.79 -1.85 1.15
C GLU A 106 -2.26 -1.83 1.63
N ALA A 107 -2.88 -3.01 1.74
CA ALA A 107 -4.31 -3.16 2.00
C ALA A 107 -4.76 -2.48 3.30
N LEU A 108 -3.90 -2.46 4.33
CA LEU A 108 -4.23 -1.92 5.66
C LEU A 108 -4.48 -0.40 5.68
N MET A 109 -4.16 0.30 4.59
CA MET A 109 -4.48 1.71 4.40
C MET A 109 -5.94 1.95 3.96
N LEU A 110 -6.69 0.88 3.63
CA LEU A 110 -8.06 0.93 3.15
C LEU A 110 -9.06 0.61 4.25
N HIS A 111 -10.28 1.10 4.09
CA HIS A 111 -11.38 0.64 4.92
C HIS A 111 -11.71 -0.82 4.57
N ALA A 112 -11.94 -1.67 5.58
CA ALA A 112 -12.25 -3.09 5.37
C ALA A 112 -13.44 -3.32 4.42
N GLY A 113 -14.47 -2.48 4.51
CA GLY A 113 -15.60 -2.49 3.55
C GLY A 113 -15.19 -2.31 2.07
N GLU A 114 -14.15 -1.53 1.76
CA GLU A 114 -13.64 -1.39 0.39
C GLU A 114 -12.99 -2.68 -0.12
N VAL A 115 -12.26 -3.37 0.77
CA VAL A 115 -11.68 -4.69 0.50
C VAL A 115 -12.77 -5.71 0.25
N LEU A 116 -13.83 -5.72 1.07
CA LEU A 116 -14.96 -6.63 0.92
C LEU A 116 -15.72 -6.37 -0.39
N PHE A 117 -16.00 -5.11 -0.74
CA PHE A 117 -16.62 -4.80 -2.04
C PHE A 117 -15.74 -5.26 -3.20
N ALA A 118 -14.43 -5.04 -3.12
CA ALA A 118 -13.51 -5.47 -4.17
C ALA A 118 -13.48 -7.00 -4.30
N ALA A 119 -13.45 -7.72 -3.16
CA ALA A 119 -13.53 -9.16 -3.12
C ALA A 119 -14.81 -9.69 -3.79
N THR A 120 -15.98 -9.20 -3.36
CA THR A 120 -17.28 -9.59 -3.95
C THR A 120 -17.34 -9.33 -5.43
N GLN A 121 -16.98 -8.11 -5.87
CA GLN A 121 -17.07 -7.72 -7.27
C GLN A 121 -16.08 -8.49 -8.16
N SER A 122 -14.93 -8.91 -7.61
CA SER A 122 -13.95 -9.70 -8.37
C SER A 122 -14.39 -11.13 -8.65
N GLY A 123 -15.32 -11.67 -7.84
CA GLY A 123 -15.67 -13.09 -7.87
C GLY A 123 -14.48 -14.01 -7.57
N ALA A 124 -13.43 -13.49 -6.92
CA ALA A 124 -12.23 -14.26 -6.60
C ALA A 124 -12.47 -15.28 -5.49
N ASN A 125 -11.90 -16.47 -5.66
CA ASN A 125 -11.98 -17.55 -4.67
C ASN A 125 -11.02 -17.30 -3.48
N GLU A 126 -9.97 -16.51 -3.70
CA GLU A 126 -8.94 -16.22 -2.71
C GLU A 126 -8.57 -14.74 -2.74
N VAL A 127 -8.49 -14.12 -1.56
CA VAL A 127 -8.06 -12.73 -1.41
C VAL A 127 -6.80 -12.67 -0.57
N ILE A 128 -5.73 -12.14 -1.18
CA ILE A 128 -4.42 -11.97 -0.56
C ILE A 128 -4.21 -10.48 -0.31
N LEU A 129 -4.25 -10.11 0.97
CA LEU A 129 -3.98 -8.77 1.45
C LEU A 129 -2.50 -8.66 1.79
N ILE A 130 -1.82 -7.64 1.30
CA ILE A 130 -0.41 -7.40 1.58
C ILE A 130 -0.28 -6.08 2.32
N GLY A 131 0.47 -6.08 3.42
CA GLY A 131 0.60 -4.88 4.23
C GLY A 131 1.54 -5.05 5.41
N ASP A 132 1.54 -4.04 6.27
CA ASP A 132 2.30 -4.02 7.50
C ASP A 132 1.45 -3.46 8.65
N ILE A 133 1.04 -4.30 9.60
CA ILE A 133 0.20 -3.89 10.76
C ILE A 133 0.83 -2.80 11.63
N ASN A 134 2.15 -2.62 11.54
CA ASN A 134 2.89 -1.61 12.29
C ASN A 134 3.07 -0.30 11.49
N GLN A 135 2.64 -0.26 10.23
CA GLN A 135 2.60 0.98 9.44
C GLN A 135 1.27 1.72 9.64
N ILE A 136 1.16 2.91 9.04
CA ILE A 136 0.00 3.78 9.17
C ILE A 136 -1.24 3.08 8.57
N PRO A 137 -2.28 2.78 9.36
CA PRO A 137 -3.47 2.11 8.87
C PRO A 137 -4.42 3.13 8.20
N PHE A 138 -5.61 2.66 7.80
CA PHE A 138 -6.71 3.54 7.40
C PHE A 138 -6.94 4.66 8.42
N ILE A 139 -7.03 5.89 7.92
CA ILE A 139 -7.38 7.08 8.70
C ILE A 139 -8.66 7.67 8.12
N ASN A 140 -9.69 7.75 8.96
CA ASN A 140 -10.89 8.48 8.63
C ASN A 140 -10.62 9.98 8.57
N ARG A 141 -10.91 10.59 7.42
CA ARG A 141 -10.71 12.02 7.18
C ARG A 141 -12.00 12.83 7.27
N THR A 142 -13.14 12.16 7.44
CA THR A 142 -14.44 12.81 7.54
C THR A 142 -14.71 13.21 8.97
N MET A 143 -14.68 14.52 9.23
CA MET A 143 -14.95 15.08 10.56
C MET A 143 -16.36 14.70 11.01
N ASN A 144 -16.52 14.44 12.31
CA ASN A 144 -17.80 14.16 12.97
C ASN A 144 -18.54 12.90 12.49
N ILE A 145 -17.91 12.03 11.70
CA ILE A 145 -18.44 10.71 11.36
C ILE A 145 -17.54 9.67 12.00
N GLU A 146 -18.11 8.84 12.87
CA GLU A 146 -17.42 7.65 13.36
C GLU A 146 -17.48 6.56 12.29
N THR A 147 -16.33 6.05 11.87
CA THR A 147 -16.24 4.91 10.94
C THR A 147 -16.17 3.62 11.74
N LYS A 148 -17.12 2.71 11.50
CA LYS A 148 -17.19 1.40 12.15
C LYS A 148 -16.71 0.31 11.20
N TYR A 149 -16.19 -0.79 11.76
CA TYR A 149 -15.76 -1.96 10.99
C TYR A 149 -14.73 -1.61 9.90
N HIS A 150 -13.85 -0.64 10.17
CA HIS A 150 -12.85 -0.20 9.21
C HIS A 150 -11.59 -1.07 9.22
N ASN A 151 -11.36 -1.82 10.31
CA ASN A 151 -10.10 -2.48 10.57
C ASN A 151 -10.02 -3.85 9.88
N ILE A 152 -9.11 -3.97 8.92
CA ILE A 152 -8.88 -5.22 8.17
C ILE A 152 -8.33 -6.33 9.08
N THR A 153 -7.56 -6.00 10.12
CA THR A 153 -6.95 -7.02 10.98
C THR A 153 -7.97 -7.78 11.84
N GLU A 154 -9.20 -7.26 11.95
CA GLU A 154 -10.29 -7.94 12.65
C GLU A 154 -10.97 -9.02 11.81
N ILE A 155 -10.81 -8.97 10.48
CA ILE A 155 -11.47 -9.89 9.54
C ILE A 155 -10.49 -10.73 8.70
N ALA A 156 -9.20 -10.40 8.72
CA ALA A 156 -8.16 -11.10 7.98
C ALA A 156 -7.31 -11.99 8.88
N THR A 157 -6.89 -13.15 8.36
CA THR A 157 -5.97 -14.07 9.04
C THR A 157 -4.56 -13.87 8.53
N ILE A 158 -3.57 -13.71 9.42
CA ILE A 158 -2.16 -13.68 9.00
C ILE A 158 -1.75 -15.08 8.56
N GLU A 159 -1.57 -15.27 7.26
CA GLU A 159 -1.17 -16.56 6.67
C GLU A 159 0.34 -16.64 6.47
N LYS A 160 0.99 -15.51 6.24
CA LYS A 160 2.43 -15.45 5.96
C LYS A 160 3.05 -14.21 6.59
N THR A 161 4.28 -14.37 7.07
CA THR A 161 5.07 -13.25 7.58
C THR A 161 6.41 -13.14 6.85
N LEU A 162 6.71 -11.94 6.34
CA LEU A 162 7.99 -11.60 5.71
C LEU A 162 8.77 -10.70 6.66
N ASN A 163 9.75 -11.26 7.37
CA ASN A 163 10.51 -10.55 8.42
C ASN A 163 11.93 -10.11 8.01
N THR A 164 12.37 -10.45 6.79
CA THR A 164 13.66 -9.99 6.25
C THR A 164 13.45 -8.77 5.37
N THR A 165 14.08 -7.65 5.71
CA THR A 165 14.17 -6.45 4.87
C THR A 165 15.41 -6.51 3.97
N TYR A 166 15.26 -5.95 2.77
CA TYR A 166 16.35 -5.74 1.81
C TYR A 166 16.72 -4.26 1.70
N ARG A 167 16.05 -3.38 2.46
CA ARG A 167 16.20 -1.93 2.37
C ARG A 167 16.83 -1.34 3.63
N CYS A 168 16.25 -1.62 4.80
CA CYS A 168 16.70 -0.96 6.02
C CYS A 168 18.09 -1.46 6.42
N THR A 169 18.93 -0.56 6.91
CA THR A 169 20.26 -0.82 7.47
C THR A 169 20.18 -1.68 8.73
N LYS A 170 21.31 -2.15 9.25
CA LYS A 170 21.37 -2.88 10.54
C LYS A 170 20.90 -2.00 11.70
N SER A 171 21.33 -0.74 11.78
CA SER A 171 20.93 0.16 12.86
C SER A 171 19.42 0.43 12.85
N THR A 172 18.85 0.73 11.67
CA THR A 172 17.39 0.90 11.54
C THR A 172 16.65 -0.40 11.87
N THR A 173 17.15 -1.55 11.41
CA THR A 173 16.53 -2.85 11.67
C THR A 173 16.53 -3.20 13.14
N ALA A 174 17.63 -2.96 13.86
CA ALA A 174 17.72 -3.18 15.30
C ALA A 174 16.68 -2.36 16.07
N ILE A 175 16.49 -1.08 15.71
CA ILE A 175 15.48 -0.21 16.33
C ILE A 175 14.06 -0.71 16.05
N LEU A 176 13.77 -1.08 14.81
CA LEU A 176 12.42 -1.48 14.39
C LEU A 176 12.05 -2.89 14.87
N SER A 177 13.03 -3.79 15.02
CA SER A 177 12.80 -5.22 15.33
C SER A 177 11.92 -5.45 16.55
N LYS A 178 12.04 -4.60 17.59
CA LYS A 178 11.22 -4.68 18.82
C LYS A 178 9.71 -4.49 18.59
N HIS A 179 9.31 -3.87 17.49
CA HIS A 179 7.91 -3.65 17.14
C HIS A 179 7.29 -4.84 16.40
N TYR A 180 8.11 -5.82 15.99
CA TYR A 180 7.67 -7.02 15.29
C TYR A 180 7.87 -8.24 16.20
N LYS A 181 6.79 -8.95 16.53
CA LYS A 181 6.84 -10.12 17.43
C LYS A 181 7.81 -11.21 16.93
N GLN A 182 7.89 -11.37 15.62
CA GLN A 182 8.78 -12.30 14.92
C GLN A 182 10.20 -11.76 14.70
N GLY A 183 10.49 -10.56 15.21
CA GLY A 183 11.69 -9.78 14.94
C GLY A 183 11.78 -9.28 13.49
N MET A 184 12.83 -8.52 13.21
CA MET A 184 13.18 -8.04 11.88
C MET A 184 14.65 -8.37 11.58
N LYS A 185 14.93 -8.87 10.37
CA LYS A 185 16.28 -9.19 9.87
C LYS A 185 16.59 -8.34 8.66
N THR A 186 17.87 -8.08 8.37
CA THR A 186 18.28 -7.33 7.18
C THR A 186 19.40 -8.02 6.40
N THR A 187 19.40 -7.86 5.08
CA THR A 187 20.53 -8.21 4.20
C THR A 187 21.46 -7.02 3.91
N ASN A 188 21.11 -5.82 4.39
CA ASN A 188 21.92 -4.62 4.21
C ASN A 188 23.02 -4.58 5.28
N ASN A 189 24.28 -4.38 4.87
CA ASN A 189 25.42 -4.39 5.77
C ASN A 189 25.76 -3.03 6.41
N VAL A 190 25.09 -1.95 5.99
CA VAL A 190 25.28 -0.60 6.57
C VAL A 190 24.85 -0.57 8.03
N GLU A 191 25.67 0.05 8.88
CA GLU A 191 25.45 0.24 10.31
C GLU A 191 26.06 1.58 10.78
N ASN A 192 25.64 2.03 11.96
CA ASN A 192 26.09 3.25 12.63
C ASN A 192 25.83 4.54 11.81
N GLU A 193 24.77 4.56 11.00
CA GLU A 193 24.42 5.68 10.12
C GLU A 193 23.36 6.63 10.71
N LEU A 194 22.84 6.34 11.89
CA LEU A 194 21.80 7.14 12.54
C LEU A 194 22.43 8.18 13.46
N GLU A 195 22.14 9.45 13.20
CA GLU A 195 22.61 10.58 13.99
C GLU A 195 21.41 11.38 14.51
N ILE A 196 21.52 11.88 15.75
CA ILE A 196 20.55 12.81 16.33
C ILE A 196 21.22 14.18 16.36
N GLN A 197 20.64 15.13 15.64
CA GLN A 197 21.08 16.51 15.63
C GLN A 197 19.98 17.43 16.16
N HIS A 198 20.33 18.30 17.09
CA HIS A 198 19.46 19.38 17.55
C HIS A 198 19.70 20.63 16.72
N PHE A 199 18.63 21.34 16.37
CA PHE A 199 18.68 22.62 15.68
C PHE A 199 17.76 23.63 16.38
N SER A 200 18.14 24.90 16.36
CA SER A 200 17.39 26.01 16.97
C SER A 200 16.17 26.41 16.15
N ASP A 201 16.29 26.30 14.83
CA ASP A 201 15.31 26.77 13.85
C ASP A 201 15.45 26.01 12.52
N LEU A 202 14.44 26.13 11.66
CA LEU A 202 14.43 25.46 10.36
C LEU A 202 15.39 26.09 9.34
N GLU A 203 15.84 27.33 9.53
CA GLU A 203 16.76 28.00 8.59
C GLU A 203 18.15 27.41 8.68
N SER A 204 18.58 26.98 9.87
CA SER A 204 19.84 26.28 10.09
C SER A 204 20.00 25.04 9.20
N LEU A 205 18.89 24.40 8.78
CA LEU A 205 18.92 23.23 7.89
C LEU A 205 19.37 23.57 6.47
N LYS A 206 19.25 24.84 6.03
CA LYS A 206 19.72 25.29 4.69
C LYS A 206 21.24 25.25 4.55
N LEU A 207 21.94 25.33 5.69
CA LEU A 207 23.39 25.46 5.74
C LEU A 207 24.09 24.10 5.66
N ASN A 208 23.34 23.00 5.67
CA ASN A 208 23.90 21.64 5.63
C ASN A 208 24.45 21.30 4.24
N PRO A 209 25.76 21.02 4.11
CA PRO A 209 26.37 20.62 2.85
C PRO A 209 25.68 19.38 2.26
N GLY A 210 25.32 19.45 0.98
CA GLY A 210 24.67 18.33 0.30
C GLY A 210 23.16 18.22 0.52
N GLN A 211 22.48 19.24 1.07
CA GLN A 211 21.03 19.28 1.27
C GLN A 211 20.18 18.82 0.06
N ASN A 212 20.64 19.08 -1.17
CA ASN A 212 19.95 18.68 -2.40
C ASN A 212 19.94 17.15 -2.62
N LYS A 213 20.81 16.41 -1.93
CA LYS A 213 20.89 14.94 -2.00
C LYS A 213 19.94 14.27 -1.02
N TYR A 214 19.45 15.00 0.00
CA TYR A 214 18.61 14.45 1.05
C TYR A 214 17.12 14.64 0.75
N LYS A 215 16.31 13.72 1.27
CA LYS A 215 14.86 13.83 1.30
C LYS A 215 14.44 14.12 2.73
N PHE A 216 13.85 15.28 2.97
CA PHE A 216 13.34 15.64 4.29
C PHE A 216 12.00 14.94 4.52
N LEU A 217 11.87 14.26 5.65
CA LEU A 217 10.64 13.62 6.12
C LEU A 217 10.19 14.31 7.40
N VAL A 218 8.92 14.69 7.46
CA VAL A 218 8.32 15.40 8.59
C VAL A 218 6.99 14.76 8.99
N PHE A 219 6.52 15.03 10.20
CA PHE A 219 5.25 14.46 10.67
C PHE A 219 4.05 15.26 10.17
N LYS A 220 4.15 16.60 10.12
CA LYS A 220 3.01 17.48 9.82
C LYS A 220 3.06 18.08 8.43
N GLN A 221 1.87 18.33 7.87
CA GLN A 221 1.75 19.08 6.61
C GLN A 221 2.22 20.54 6.74
N SER A 222 2.09 21.15 7.92
CA SER A 222 2.61 22.51 8.19
C SER A 222 4.12 22.56 8.05
N GLU A 223 4.85 21.64 8.69
CA GLU A 223 6.31 21.50 8.63
C GLU A 223 6.77 21.29 7.18
N LYS A 224 6.07 20.44 6.42
CA LYS A 224 6.37 20.20 5.00
C LYS A 224 6.24 21.49 4.19
N ARG A 225 5.21 22.29 4.44
CA ARG A 225 5.00 23.57 3.73
C ARG A 225 6.11 24.56 4.07
N GLU A 226 6.51 24.64 5.33
CA GLU A 226 7.61 25.51 5.78
C GLU A 226 8.94 25.12 5.12
N LEU A 227 9.32 23.84 5.17
CA LEU A 227 10.54 23.37 4.51
C LEU A 227 10.52 23.59 3.00
N ASN A 228 9.38 23.37 2.34
CA ASN A 228 9.25 23.64 0.91
C ASN A 228 9.39 25.15 0.58
N LYS A 229 8.90 26.06 1.44
CA LYS A 229 9.13 27.52 1.28
C LYS A 229 10.60 27.88 1.39
N LEU A 230 11.37 27.11 2.17
CA LEU A 230 12.81 27.24 2.30
C LEU A 230 13.59 26.61 1.12
N GLY A 231 12.91 26.05 0.12
CA GLY A 231 13.52 25.38 -1.02
C GLY A 231 13.95 23.93 -0.77
N LEU A 232 13.61 23.37 0.40
CA LEU A 232 13.98 22.01 0.79
C LEU A 232 12.92 21.01 0.32
N LYS A 233 13.37 19.87 -0.25
CA LYS A 233 12.46 18.85 -0.77
C LYS A 233 11.87 18.01 0.38
N ALA A 234 10.71 18.40 0.90
CA ALA A 234 10.07 17.72 2.02
C ALA A 234 8.87 16.82 1.62
N SER A 235 8.65 15.74 2.35
CA SER A 235 7.42 14.93 2.35
C SER A 235 6.97 14.67 3.77
N THR A 236 5.68 14.39 3.95
CA THR A 236 5.19 13.80 5.20
C THR A 236 5.60 12.35 5.29
N ILE A 237 5.67 11.81 6.52
CA ILE A 237 5.88 10.38 6.77
C ILE A 237 4.69 9.53 6.28
N HIS A 238 3.48 10.11 6.30
CA HIS A 238 2.30 9.56 5.62
C HIS A 238 2.32 9.87 4.12
#